data_AF-M2M0U4-F1
#
_entry.id   AF-M2M0U4-F1
#
_cell.length_a   1.000
_cell.length_b   1.000
_cell.length_c   1.000
_cell.angle_alpha   90.00
_cell.angle_beta   90.00
_cell.angle_gamma   90.00
#
_symmetry.space_group_name_H-M   'P 1'
#
loop_
_entity.id
_entity.type
_entity.pdbx_description
1 polymer ?
#
loop_
_entity_poly.entity_id
_entity_poly.type
_entity_poly.pdbx_seq_one_letter_code
_entity_poly.pdbx_strand_id
1 'polypeptide(L)'
;MADDFRAEVTVFAQEYASLFSSPLCSSAEGVAGIAGQVGKRYVPGVTFFTNDKSQDEAARLIEREMRKNIDSGVGTHLELLAIEKIDIYSSSLALAWLQWAFHPKAGSKWAGRDWTFTNIYAYRTASAEVAAGWEFVVRDHEVNSMIAATGMDFSK
;
A
#
# COMPACT_ATOMS: atom_id res chain seq x y z
N MET A 1 7.07 8.53 -24.85
CA MET A 1 7.19 7.11 -24.44
C MET A 1 7.62 6.95 -22.99
N ALA A 2 8.86 7.31 -22.59
CA ALA A 2 9.27 7.20 -21.18
C ALA A 2 8.47 8.15 -20.25
N ASP A 3 8.17 9.36 -20.71
CA ASP A 3 7.39 10.34 -19.94
C ASP A 3 5.91 9.92 -19.79
N ASP A 4 5.33 9.32 -20.84
CA ASP A 4 3.95 8.80 -20.80
C ASP A 4 3.84 7.64 -19.80
N PHE A 5 4.82 6.73 -19.80
CA PHE A 5 4.84 5.61 -18.86
C PHE A 5 5.09 6.06 -17.41
N ARG A 6 5.96 7.06 -17.20
CA ARG A 6 6.14 7.68 -15.88
C ARG A 6 4.85 8.31 -15.37
N ALA A 7 4.09 8.98 -16.24
CA ALA A 7 2.80 9.56 -15.89
C ALA A 7 1.77 8.48 -15.53
N GLU A 8 1.73 7.37 -16.27
CA GLU A 8 0.89 6.20 -15.96
C GLU A 8 1.17 5.65 -14.55
N VAL A 9 2.45 5.39 -14.23
CA VAL A 9 2.84 4.90 -12.89
C VAL A 9 2.48 5.90 -11.80
N THR A 10 2.65 7.20 -12.07
CA THR A 10 2.33 8.28 -11.13
C THR A 10 0.84 8.31 -10.81
N VAL A 11 -0.02 8.28 -11.84
CA VAL A 11 -1.47 8.27 -11.67
C VAL A 11 -1.90 7.00 -10.92
N PHE A 12 -1.36 5.85 -11.29
CA PHE A 12 -1.66 4.59 -10.62
C PHE A 12 -1.32 4.62 -9.13
N ALA A 13 -0.17 5.17 -8.76
CA ALA A 13 0.26 5.32 -7.37
C ALA A 13 -0.63 6.28 -6.57
N GLN A 14 -1.04 7.41 -7.17
CA GLN A 14 -1.93 8.38 -6.52
C GLN A 14 -3.32 7.79 -6.28
N GLU A 15 -3.88 7.09 -7.26
CA GLU A 15 -5.16 6.39 -7.09
C GLU A 15 -5.07 5.30 -6.02
N TYR A 16 -3.99 4.51 -6.02
CA TYR A 16 -3.74 3.52 -4.98
C TYR A 16 -3.67 4.17 -3.58
N ALA A 17 -2.95 5.27 -3.44
CA ALA A 17 -2.84 6.02 -2.19
C ALA A 17 -4.19 6.55 -1.68
N SER A 18 -5.06 7.02 -2.58
CA SER A 18 -6.37 7.54 -2.21
C SER A 18 -7.25 6.55 -1.44
N LEU A 19 -7.00 5.25 -1.60
CA LEU A 19 -7.71 4.19 -0.88
C LEU A 19 -7.41 4.21 0.63
N PHE A 20 -6.18 4.57 1.01
CA PHE A 20 -5.73 4.59 2.40
C PHE A 20 -5.96 5.94 3.09
N SER A 21 -6.16 7.01 2.31
CA SER A 21 -6.56 8.31 2.84
C SER A 21 -8.09 8.50 2.90
N SER A 22 -8.85 7.55 2.36
CA SER A 22 -10.32 7.54 2.43
C SER A 22 -10.81 7.50 3.89
N PRO A 23 -11.92 8.22 4.23
CA PRO A 23 -12.56 8.12 5.55
C PRO A 23 -12.94 6.69 5.96
N LEU A 24 -13.09 5.78 4.98
CA LEU A 24 -13.48 4.40 5.21
C LEU A 24 -12.31 3.47 5.59
N CYS A 25 -11.06 3.89 5.41
CA CYS A 25 -9.90 3.01 5.58
C CYS A 25 -9.82 2.44 7.01
N SER A 26 -10.14 3.25 8.02
CA SER A 26 -10.07 2.89 9.44
C SER A 26 -11.43 2.47 10.04
N SER A 27 -12.45 2.24 9.21
CA SER A 27 -13.78 1.77 9.65
C SER A 27 -13.88 0.24 9.56
N ALA A 28 -14.38 -0.41 10.61
CA ALA A 28 -14.61 -1.85 10.61
C ALA A 28 -15.63 -2.32 9.54
N GLU A 29 -16.54 -1.43 9.15
CA GLU A 29 -17.54 -1.66 8.09
C GLU A 29 -16.97 -1.38 6.69
N GLY A 30 -16.06 -0.41 6.59
CA GLY A 30 -15.46 0.02 5.31
C GLY A 30 -14.22 -0.77 4.88
N VAL A 31 -13.52 -1.38 5.84
CA VAL A 31 -12.20 -2.00 5.62
C VAL A 31 -12.22 -3.12 4.59
N ALA A 32 -13.28 -3.95 4.54
CA ALA A 32 -13.39 -5.03 3.56
C ALA A 32 -13.48 -4.48 2.12
N GLY A 33 -14.25 -3.40 1.92
CA GLY A 33 -14.37 -2.75 0.62
C GLY A 33 -13.07 -2.09 0.16
N ILE A 34 -12.35 -1.45 1.09
CA ILE A 34 -11.03 -0.87 0.81
C ILE A 34 -10.03 -1.97 0.48
N ALA A 35 -9.95 -3.03 1.28
CA ALA A 35 -9.06 -4.16 1.05
C ALA A 35 -9.31 -4.85 -0.30
N GLY A 36 -10.58 -4.99 -0.70
CA GLY A 36 -10.96 -5.49 -2.03
C GLY A 36 -10.46 -4.60 -3.17
N GLN A 37 -10.51 -3.27 -3.01
CA GLN A 37 -9.98 -2.35 -4.01
C GLN A 37 -8.44 -2.36 -4.06
N VAL A 38 -7.79 -2.42 -2.89
CA VAL A 38 -6.33 -2.53 -2.79
C VAL A 38 -5.85 -3.85 -3.40
N GLY A 39 -6.53 -4.96 -3.13
CA GLY A 39 -6.21 -6.29 -3.70
C GLY A 39 -6.23 -6.29 -5.24
N LYS A 40 -7.17 -5.58 -5.86
CA LYS A 40 -7.25 -5.41 -7.33
C LYS A 40 -6.09 -4.62 -7.93
N ARG A 41 -5.31 -3.90 -7.13
CA ARG A 41 -4.12 -3.15 -7.58
C ARG A 41 -2.86 -4.01 -7.62
N TYR A 42 -2.93 -5.26 -7.18
CA TYR A 42 -1.83 -6.21 -7.26
C TYR A 42 -1.96 -7.15 -8.46
N VAL A 43 -0.84 -7.43 -9.12
CA VAL A 43 -0.76 -8.42 -10.18
C VAL A 43 -0.90 -9.83 -9.57
N PRO A 44 -1.83 -10.67 -10.05
CA PRO A 44 -1.95 -12.06 -9.60
C PRO A 44 -0.68 -12.87 -9.92
N GLY A 45 -0.25 -13.73 -9.00
CA GLY A 45 0.81 -14.72 -9.26
C GLY A 45 2.26 -14.22 -9.31
N VAL A 46 2.54 -12.97 -8.90
CA VAL A 46 3.91 -12.39 -8.97
C VAL A 46 4.44 -11.78 -7.64
N THR A 47 3.61 -11.57 -6.61
CA THR A 47 3.97 -10.73 -5.43
C THR A 47 4.17 -11.48 -4.11
N PHE A 48 4.81 -10.81 -3.13
CA PHE A 48 4.92 -11.25 -1.73
C PHE A 48 3.56 -11.49 -1.04
N PHE A 49 2.50 -10.77 -1.43
CA PHE A 49 1.11 -11.02 -0.99
C PHE A 49 0.36 -12.03 -1.90
N THR A 50 0.80 -12.17 -3.15
CA THR A 50 0.18 -13.01 -4.19
C THR A 50 1.00 -14.25 -4.53
N ASN A 51 1.88 -14.71 -3.63
CA ASN A 51 2.69 -15.93 -3.83
C ASN A 51 1.73 -17.12 -4.03
N ASP A 52 1.47 -17.44 -5.30
CA ASP A 52 0.41 -18.29 -5.85
C ASP A 52 -1.04 -17.91 -5.49
N LYS A 53 -1.29 -16.68 -5.05
CA LYS A 53 -2.59 -16.23 -4.54
C LYS A 53 -3.31 -15.30 -5.52
N SER A 54 -4.61 -15.50 -5.62
CA SER A 54 -5.54 -14.64 -6.37
C SER A 54 -5.64 -13.24 -5.76
N GLN A 55 -6.18 -12.29 -6.51
CA GLN A 55 -6.49 -10.94 -5.98
C GLN A 55 -7.46 -10.99 -4.81
N ASP A 56 -8.38 -11.96 -4.78
CA ASP A 56 -9.31 -12.17 -3.67
C ASP A 56 -8.58 -12.63 -2.40
N GLU A 57 -7.58 -13.49 -2.54
CA GLU A 57 -6.73 -13.89 -1.43
C GLU A 57 -5.85 -12.75 -0.93
N ALA A 58 -5.28 -11.95 -1.83
CA ALA A 58 -4.58 -10.73 -1.44
C ALA A 58 -5.51 -9.77 -0.67
N ALA A 59 -6.73 -9.55 -1.17
CA ALA A 59 -7.73 -8.72 -0.49
C ALA A 59 -8.04 -9.23 0.92
N ARG A 60 -8.20 -10.55 1.13
CA ARG A 60 -8.42 -11.13 2.48
C ARG A 60 -7.22 -10.93 3.41
N LEU A 61 -6.00 -11.04 2.89
CA LEU A 61 -4.78 -10.80 3.68
C LEU A 61 -4.68 -9.33 4.10
N ILE A 62 -4.91 -8.42 3.16
CA ILE A 62 -4.95 -6.97 3.40
C ILE A 62 -6.04 -6.62 4.42
N GLU A 63 -7.25 -7.16 4.24
CA GLU A 63 -8.36 -6.93 5.16
C GLU A 63 -7.99 -7.37 6.58
N ARG A 64 -7.39 -8.55 6.73
CA ARG A 64 -6.98 -9.07 8.04
C ARG A 64 -5.94 -8.17 8.70
N GLU A 65 -4.94 -7.70 7.95
CA GLU A 65 -3.92 -6.78 8.46
C GLU A 65 -4.55 -5.44 8.89
N MET A 66 -5.40 -4.86 8.06
CA MET A 66 -6.11 -3.63 8.37
C MET A 66 -7.02 -3.78 9.59
N ARG A 67 -7.78 -4.88 9.70
CA ARG A 67 -8.63 -5.17 10.87
C ARG A 67 -7.81 -5.29 12.15
N LYS A 68 -6.69 -6.01 12.12
CA LYS A 68 -5.80 -6.12 13.28
C LYS A 68 -5.33 -4.75 13.76
N ASN A 69 -4.99 -3.85 12.84
CA ASN A 69 -4.61 -2.49 13.19
C ASN A 69 -5.79 -1.68 13.76
N ILE A 70 -6.99 -1.81 13.21
CA ILE A 70 -8.22 -1.19 13.76
C ILE A 70 -8.48 -1.71 15.18
N ASP A 71 -8.43 -3.02 15.40
CA ASP A 71 -8.73 -3.68 16.67
C ASP A 71 -7.68 -3.34 17.75
N SER A 72 -6.42 -3.14 17.35
CA SER A 72 -5.36 -2.63 18.25
C SER A 72 -5.58 -1.17 18.66
N GLY A 73 -6.47 -0.45 17.97
CA GLY A 73 -6.75 0.97 18.17
C GLY A 73 -5.83 1.92 17.40
N VAL A 74 -4.85 1.41 16.65
CA VAL A 74 -3.91 2.26 15.89
C VAL A 74 -4.54 2.86 14.62
N GLY A 75 -5.53 2.20 14.01
CA GLY A 75 -6.14 2.65 12.75
C GLY A 75 -5.33 2.23 11.53
N THR A 76 -5.61 2.78 10.35
CA THR A 76 -4.92 2.38 9.09
C THR A 76 -4.72 3.54 8.12
N HIS A 77 -4.84 4.78 8.61
CA HIS A 77 -4.80 5.94 7.73
C HIS A 77 -3.37 6.19 7.26
N LEU A 78 -3.20 6.20 5.93
CA LEU A 78 -1.95 6.58 5.29
C LEU A 78 -2.18 7.78 4.37
N GLU A 79 -1.24 8.71 4.41
CA GLU A 79 -1.13 9.81 3.47
C GLU A 79 0.09 9.56 2.58
N LEU A 80 -0.08 9.69 1.26
CA LEU A 80 1.06 9.73 0.34
C LEU A 80 1.65 11.14 0.35
N LEU A 81 2.84 11.29 0.92
CA LEU A 81 3.56 12.57 0.99
C LEU A 81 4.22 12.91 -0.33
N ALA A 82 4.88 11.93 -0.94
CA ALA A 82 5.63 12.13 -2.18
C ALA A 82 5.84 10.82 -2.95
N ILE A 83 6.00 10.95 -4.27
CA ILE A 83 6.62 9.94 -5.12
C ILE A 83 8.08 10.38 -5.29
N GLU A 84 8.98 9.88 -4.47
CA GLU A 84 10.38 10.34 -4.42
C GLU A 84 11.11 10.06 -5.74
N LYS A 85 10.84 8.89 -6.32
CA LYS A 85 11.54 8.38 -7.49
C LYS A 85 10.66 7.41 -8.26
N ILE A 86 10.77 7.46 -9.59
CA ILE A 86 10.32 6.38 -10.47
C ILE A 86 11.50 6.01 -11.38
N ASP A 87 11.92 4.76 -11.34
CA ASP A 87 12.93 4.20 -12.24
C ASP A 87 12.24 3.29 -13.25
N ILE A 88 12.44 3.58 -14.54
CA ILE A 88 11.89 2.79 -15.64
C ILE A 88 12.95 1.77 -16.06
N TYR A 89 12.62 0.48 -15.97
CA TYR A 89 13.53 -0.62 -16.32
C TYR A 89 13.23 -1.20 -17.71
N SER A 90 11.98 -1.10 -18.15
CA SER A 90 11.55 -1.46 -19.51
C SER A 90 10.31 -0.64 -19.89
N SER A 91 9.80 -0.83 -21.10
CA SER A 91 8.52 -0.25 -21.51
C SER A 91 7.29 -0.77 -20.74
N SER A 92 7.47 -1.74 -19.84
CA SER A 92 6.39 -2.41 -19.11
C SER A 92 6.65 -2.56 -17.61
N LEU A 93 7.82 -2.16 -17.11
CA LEU A 93 8.23 -2.33 -15.71
C LEU A 93 8.89 -1.05 -15.18
N ALA A 94 8.41 -0.60 -14.03
CA ALA A 94 9.02 0.49 -13.26
C ALA A 94 9.08 0.16 -11.77
N LEU A 95 10.05 0.75 -11.07
CA LEU A 95 10.05 0.81 -9.61
C LEU A 95 9.68 2.22 -9.16
N ALA A 96 8.81 2.33 -8.16
CA ALA A 96 8.36 3.59 -7.58
C ALA A 96 8.66 3.61 -6.07
N TRP A 97 9.25 4.70 -5.60
CA TRP A 97 9.53 4.96 -4.19
C TRP A 97 8.45 5.89 -3.68
N LEU A 98 7.53 5.34 -2.88
CA LEU A 98 6.38 6.07 -2.35
C LEU A 98 6.67 6.40 -0.89
N GLN A 99 6.72 7.69 -0.57
CA GLN A 99 6.89 8.20 0.78
C GLN A 99 5.52 8.40 1.42
N TRP A 100 5.32 7.77 2.57
CA TRP A 100 4.05 7.77 3.29
C TRP A 100 4.21 8.42 4.65
N ALA A 101 3.12 8.98 5.16
CA ALA A 101 2.88 9.20 6.57
C ALA A 101 1.78 8.26 7.05
N PHE A 102 1.99 7.60 8.19
CA PHE A 102 0.93 6.93 8.92
C PHE A 102 0.41 7.84 10.03
N HIS A 103 -0.90 7.99 10.12
CA HIS A 103 -1.54 8.78 11.16
C HIS A 103 -2.33 7.87 12.09
N PRO A 104 -1.87 7.67 13.33
CA PRO A 104 -2.62 6.91 14.31
C PRO A 104 -4.00 7.51 14.57
N LYS A 105 -4.98 6.64 14.78
CA LYS A 105 -6.36 7.03 15.06
C LYS A 105 -6.43 8.04 16.19
N ALA A 106 -7.19 9.12 15.98
CA ALA A 106 -7.45 10.12 17.00
C ALA A 106 -8.02 9.48 18.28
N GLY A 107 -7.48 9.89 19.44
CA GLY A 107 -7.85 9.32 20.75
C GLY A 107 -7.22 7.97 21.07
N SER A 108 -6.45 7.35 20.16
CA SER A 108 -5.63 6.18 20.49
C SER A 108 -4.44 6.56 21.39
N LYS A 109 -3.81 5.57 22.04
CA LYS A 109 -2.60 5.79 22.83
C LYS A 109 -1.37 6.22 22.02
N TRP A 110 -1.46 6.14 20.69
CA TRP A 110 -0.42 6.57 19.75
C TRP A 110 -0.79 7.85 18.99
N ALA A 111 -1.92 8.49 19.32
CA ALA A 111 -2.31 9.74 18.67
C ALA A 111 -1.19 10.79 18.75
N GLY A 112 -0.92 11.45 17.62
CA GLY A 112 0.17 12.44 17.49
C GLY A 112 1.57 11.84 17.34
N ARG A 113 1.70 10.50 17.23
CA ARG A 113 2.96 9.82 16.92
C ARG A 113 2.98 9.37 15.47
N ASP A 114 2.78 10.30 14.57
CA ASP A 114 2.85 10.03 13.13
C ASP A 114 4.25 9.54 12.78
N TRP A 115 4.34 8.60 11.84
CA TRP A 115 5.63 8.12 11.35
C TRP A 115 5.66 8.11 9.84
N THR A 116 6.84 8.42 9.30
CA THR A 116 7.09 8.45 7.87
C THR A 116 7.97 7.28 7.46
N PHE A 117 7.76 6.80 6.24
CA PHE A 117 8.52 5.70 5.67
C PHE A 117 8.42 5.73 4.15
N THR A 118 9.39 5.09 3.50
CA THR A 118 9.40 4.97 2.04
C THR A 118 9.33 3.49 1.69
N ASN A 119 8.28 3.10 0.99
CA ASN A 119 8.10 1.74 0.46
C ASN A 119 8.46 1.72 -1.04
N ILE A 120 9.02 0.60 -1.48
CA ILE A 120 9.41 0.41 -2.89
C ILE A 120 8.39 -0.50 -3.55
N TYR A 121 7.74 -0.02 -4.61
CA TYR A 121 6.71 -0.73 -5.36
C TYR A 121 7.20 -1.03 -6.77
N ALA A 122 6.98 -2.26 -7.24
CA ALA A 122 7.23 -2.60 -8.64
C ALA A 122 5.93 -2.55 -9.45
N TYR A 123 5.83 -1.64 -10.41
CA TYR A 123 4.69 -1.52 -11.31
C TYR A 123 4.90 -2.31 -12.58
N ARG A 124 3.91 -3.09 -13.00
CA ARG A 124 3.83 -3.66 -14.34
C ARG A 124 2.60 -3.14 -15.08
N THR A 125 2.78 -2.72 -16.33
CA THR A 125 1.67 -2.33 -17.21
C THR A 125 0.84 -3.55 -17.64
N ALA A 126 -0.36 -3.32 -18.15
CA ALA A 126 -1.23 -4.39 -18.60
C ALA A 126 -0.65 -5.15 -19.80
N SER A 127 -0.97 -6.44 -19.88
CA SER A 127 -0.76 -7.30 -21.04
C SER A 127 -2.10 -7.90 -21.48
N ALA A 128 -2.10 -8.70 -22.56
CA ALA A 128 -3.32 -9.33 -23.07
C ALA A 128 -4.04 -10.20 -22.02
N GLU A 129 -3.31 -10.76 -21.06
CA GLU A 129 -3.82 -11.74 -20.09
C GLU A 129 -3.85 -11.18 -18.65
N VAL A 130 -3.14 -10.09 -18.38
CA VAL A 130 -2.87 -9.60 -17.02
C VAL A 130 -3.09 -8.09 -16.95
N ALA A 131 -3.94 -7.64 -16.03
CA ALA A 131 -4.15 -6.21 -15.77
C ALA A 131 -2.90 -5.55 -15.17
N ALA A 132 -2.77 -4.25 -15.34
CA ALA A 132 -1.69 -3.49 -14.74
C ALA A 132 -1.77 -3.50 -13.21
N GLY A 133 -0.62 -3.47 -12.53
CA GLY A 133 -0.60 -3.43 -11.08
C GLY A 133 0.78 -3.52 -10.44
N TRP A 134 0.77 -3.54 -9.11
CA TRP A 134 1.94 -3.78 -8.29
C TRP A 134 2.33 -5.27 -8.30
N GLU A 135 3.57 -5.57 -8.65
CA GLU A 135 4.19 -6.89 -8.63
C GLU A 135 4.84 -7.24 -7.30
N PHE A 136 5.27 -6.26 -6.52
CA PHE A 136 5.72 -6.47 -5.15
C PHE A 136 5.81 -5.13 -4.43
N VAL A 137 5.91 -5.21 -3.11
CA VAL A 137 6.22 -4.09 -2.23
C VAL A 137 7.31 -4.51 -1.26
N VAL A 138 8.32 -3.67 -1.11
CA VAL A 138 9.31 -3.77 -0.03
C VAL A 138 8.89 -2.80 1.08
N ARG A 139 8.64 -3.35 2.28
CA ARG A 139 8.02 -2.65 3.44
C ARG A 139 8.90 -2.66 4.69
N ASP A 140 10.18 -2.98 4.56
CA ASP A 140 11.11 -3.03 5.70
C ASP A 140 11.21 -1.67 6.42
N HIS A 141 11.26 -0.57 5.66
CA HIS A 141 11.23 0.78 6.20
C HIS A 141 9.95 1.09 6.98
N GLU A 142 8.79 0.66 6.49
CA GLU A 142 7.51 0.81 7.20
C GLU A 142 7.55 0.12 8.57
N VAL A 143 8.02 -1.13 8.62
CA VAL A 143 8.10 -1.89 9.87
C VAL A 143 9.06 -1.25 10.85
N ASN A 144 10.23 -0.81 10.37
CA ASN A 144 11.23 -0.15 11.22
C ASN A 144 10.73 1.19 11.77
N SER A 145 10.10 2.02 10.95
CA SER A 145 9.53 3.30 11.39
C SER A 145 8.38 3.11 12.38
N MET A 146 7.52 2.11 12.15
CA MET A 146 6.44 1.74 13.07
C MET A 146 6.98 1.34 14.45
N ILE A 147 8.00 0.47 14.50
CA ILE A 147 8.62 0.05 15.77
C ILE A 147 9.26 1.25 16.47
N ALA A 148 9.95 2.12 15.74
CA ALA A 148 10.55 3.32 16.32
C ALA A 148 9.50 4.28 16.93
N ALA A 149 8.35 4.46 16.29
CA ALA A 149 7.30 5.36 16.76
C ALA A 149 6.43 4.77 17.88
N THR A 150 6.19 3.45 17.85
CA THR A 150 5.18 2.80 18.70
C THR A 150 5.75 1.83 19.72
N GLY A 151 6.99 1.36 19.53
CA GLY A 151 7.60 0.27 20.29
C GLY A 151 6.98 -1.10 20.00
N MET A 152 6.11 -1.22 19.00
CA MET A 152 5.36 -2.43 18.66
C MET A 152 5.51 -2.77 17.18
N ASP A 153 5.40 -4.06 16.87
CA ASP A 153 5.35 -4.57 15.51
C ASP A 153 3.94 -5.11 15.23
N PHE A 154 3.10 -4.32 14.54
CA PHE A 154 1.74 -4.75 14.19
C PHE A 154 1.70 -5.71 13.00
N SER A 155 2.81 -5.89 12.28
CA SER A 155 2.90 -6.79 11.13
C SER A 155 2.98 -8.28 11.50
N LYS A 156 3.32 -8.60 12.76
CA LYS A 156 3.44 -9.97 13.30
C LYS A 156 2.20 -10.41 14.05
#